data_AF-Q9RFP1-F1
#
_entry.id   AF-Q9RFP1-F1
#
_cell.length_a   1.000
_cell.length_b   1.000
_cell.length_c   1.000
_cell.angle_alpha   90.00
_cell.angle_beta   90.00
_cell.angle_gamma   90.00
#
_symmetry.space_group_name_H-M   'P 1'
#
loop_
_entity.id
_entity.type
_entity.pdbx_description
1 polymer ?
#
loop_
_entity_poly.entity_id
_entity_poly.type
_entity_poly.pdbx_seq_one_letter_code
_entity_poly.pdbx_strand_id
1 'polypeptide(L)'
;DLLQLVNENTSVIKVVKENFKVSYELEDINNFENIHEIKPSQVADYKGLAGDSSDNLKGVNGIGHKGAIKLIQTFDSIENMYQNIDQVKGKTKDKLLSEKDQAFLCKSLAKLNLNVNMDRNLNNYLKNIDFVNGVDTMRFFGLNKCANLFEELE
;
A
#
# COMPACT_ATOMS: atom_id res chain seq x y z
N ASP A 1 0.07 -0.51 2.16
CA ASP A 1 0.04 0.94 2.43
C ASP A 1 0.74 1.79 1.40
N LEU A 2 1.97 1.44 0.99
CA LEU A 2 2.79 2.23 0.07
C LEU A 2 2.11 2.59 -1.26
N LEU A 3 1.13 1.80 -1.70
CA LEU A 3 0.27 2.09 -2.85
C LEU A 3 -0.41 3.46 -2.79
N GLN A 4 -0.62 4.02 -1.59
CA GLN A 4 -1.11 5.40 -1.39
C GLN A 4 -0.17 6.48 -1.97
N LEU A 5 1.11 6.16 -2.15
CA LEU A 5 2.14 7.10 -2.60
C LEU A 5 2.31 7.12 -4.12
N VAL A 6 1.69 6.19 -4.86
CA VAL A 6 1.84 6.09 -6.32
C VAL A 6 1.35 7.39 -6.98
N ASN A 7 2.20 8.01 -7.79
CA ASN A 7 1.94 9.23 -8.54
C ASN A 7 2.90 9.31 -9.76
N GLU A 8 2.89 10.42 -10.49
CA GLU A 8 3.75 10.64 -11.68
C GLU A 8 5.24 10.39 -11.45
N ASN A 9 5.72 10.59 -10.21
CA ASN A 9 7.13 10.48 -9.82
C ASN A 9 7.41 9.30 -8.89
N THR A 10 6.39 8.49 -8.54
CA THR A 10 6.50 7.44 -7.53
C THR A 10 5.82 6.17 -8.00
N SER A 11 6.59 5.09 -8.06
CA SER A 11 6.12 3.74 -8.38
C SER A 11 6.44 2.77 -7.23
N VAL A 12 5.70 1.68 -7.14
CA VAL A 12 5.92 0.62 -6.15
C VAL A 12 6.33 -0.66 -6.85
N ILE A 13 7.45 -1.25 -6.43
CA ILE A 13 7.86 -2.58 -6.89
C ILE A 13 7.28 -3.62 -5.96
N LYS A 14 6.44 -4.51 -6.50
CA LYS A 14 5.85 -5.63 -5.79
C LYS A 14 6.59 -6.91 -6.12
N VAL A 15 6.90 -7.68 -5.08
CA VAL A 15 7.46 -9.03 -5.23
C VAL A 15 6.32 -10.01 -5.40
N VAL A 16 6.29 -10.70 -6.53
CA VAL A 16 5.29 -11.72 -6.83
C VAL A 16 5.95 -13.09 -6.76
N LYS A 17 5.31 -14.00 -6.02
CA LYS A 17 5.79 -15.38 -5.82
C LYS A 17 4.75 -16.35 -6.38
N GLU A 18 5.07 -16.96 -7.51
CA GLU A 18 4.21 -17.94 -8.17
C GLU A 18 5.00 -19.19 -8.51
N ASN A 19 4.49 -20.37 -8.14
CA ASN A 19 5.11 -21.66 -8.45
C ASN A 19 6.62 -21.72 -8.15
N PHE A 20 7.02 -21.21 -6.98
CA PHE A 20 8.43 -21.11 -6.53
C PHE A 20 9.32 -20.17 -7.36
N LYS A 21 8.77 -19.44 -8.33
CA LYS A 21 9.47 -18.35 -9.03
C LYS A 21 9.18 -17.02 -8.35
N VAL A 22 10.19 -16.15 -8.34
CA VAL A 22 10.09 -14.77 -7.86
C VAL A 22 10.16 -13.85 -9.08
N SER A 23 9.14 -13.03 -9.26
CA SER A 23 9.11 -11.93 -10.22
C SER A 23 8.90 -10.59 -9.51
N TYR A 24 9.20 -9.51 -10.22
CA TYR A 24 8.99 -8.15 -9.75
C TYR A 24 8.04 -7.45 -10.71
N GLU A 25 6.99 -6.87 -10.15
CA GLU A 25 5.99 -6.10 -10.91
C GLU A 25 6.07 -4.65 -10.48
N LEU A 26 6.10 -3.74 -11.45
CA LEU A 26 6.09 -2.31 -11.20
C LEU A 26 4.63 -1.83 -11.24
N GLU A 27 4.15 -1.30 -10.13
CA GLU A 27 2.87 -0.61 -10.05
C GLU A 27 3.11 0.91 -10.11
N ASP A 28 2.60 1.55 -11.17
CA ASP A 28 2.73 2.98 -11.44
C ASP A 28 1.35 3.60 -11.74
N ILE A 29 1.31 4.92 -11.94
CA ILE A 29 0.04 5.62 -12.16
C ILE A 29 -0.73 5.14 -13.41
N ASN A 30 -0.05 4.56 -14.40
CA ASN A 30 -0.65 4.14 -15.67
C ASN A 30 -1.34 2.79 -15.57
N ASN A 31 -0.84 1.90 -14.70
CA ASN A 31 -1.42 0.57 -14.52
C ASN A 31 -2.24 0.41 -13.23
N PHE A 32 -2.13 1.33 -12.29
CA PHE A 32 -2.74 1.23 -10.97
C PHE A 32 -4.26 0.98 -11.00
N GLU A 33 -5.01 1.82 -11.72
CA GLU A 33 -6.47 1.71 -11.77
C GLU A 33 -6.92 0.41 -12.45
N ASN A 34 -6.16 -0.11 -13.43
CA ASN A 34 -6.46 -1.38 -14.08
C ASN A 34 -6.26 -2.58 -13.13
N ILE A 35 -5.31 -2.47 -12.20
CA ILE A 35 -4.98 -3.53 -11.24
C ILE A 35 -5.93 -3.49 -10.03
N HIS A 36 -6.19 -2.30 -9.49
CA HIS A 36 -6.87 -2.12 -8.21
C HIS A 36 -8.31 -1.61 -8.33
N GLU A 37 -8.75 -1.18 -9.51
CA GLU A 37 -10.08 -0.62 -9.78
C GLU A 37 -10.41 0.67 -8.99
N ILE A 38 -9.40 1.28 -8.36
CA ILE A 38 -9.44 2.53 -7.60
C ILE A 38 -8.16 3.34 -7.84
N LYS A 39 -8.16 4.60 -7.42
CA LYS A 39 -6.99 5.49 -7.46
C LYS A 39 -6.08 5.30 -6.24
N PRO A 40 -4.77 5.65 -6.34
CA PRO A 40 -3.86 5.66 -5.19
C PRO A 40 -4.40 6.43 -3.98
N SER A 41 -5.02 7.60 -4.22
CA SER A 41 -5.63 8.43 -3.18
C SER A 41 -6.79 7.77 -2.44
N GLN A 42 -7.40 6.73 -3.00
CA GLN A 42 -8.55 6.02 -2.46
C GLN A 42 -8.17 4.74 -1.71
N VAL A 43 -6.89 4.38 -1.64
CA VAL A 43 -6.45 3.16 -0.94
C VAL A 43 -6.81 3.19 0.55
N ALA A 44 -6.73 4.36 1.19
CA ALA A 44 -7.14 4.51 2.59
C ALA A 44 -8.67 4.38 2.77
N ASP A 45 -9.46 4.91 1.83
CA ASP A 45 -10.92 4.72 1.78
C ASP A 45 -11.28 3.24 1.60
N TYR A 46 -10.57 2.55 0.71
CA TYR A 46 -10.73 1.12 0.49
C TYR A 46 -10.48 0.33 1.77
N LYS A 47 -9.37 0.58 2.45
CA LYS A 47 -9.06 -0.06 3.74
C LYS A 47 -10.06 0.31 4.84
N GLY A 48 -10.59 1.54 4.82
CA GLY A 48 -11.65 1.97 5.74
C GLY A 48 -12.93 1.14 5.61
N LEU A 49 -13.28 0.73 4.38
CA LEU A 49 -14.48 -0.06 4.10
C LEU A 49 -14.24 -1.57 4.16
N ALA A 50 -13.23 -2.07 3.45
CA ALA A 50 -12.95 -3.50 3.32
C ALA A 50 -12.16 -4.08 4.50
N GLY A 51 -11.50 -3.23 5.28
CA GLY A 51 -10.54 -3.64 6.28
C GLY A 51 -9.18 -4.02 5.68
N ASP A 52 -8.30 -4.44 6.57
CA ASP A 52 -6.98 -4.97 6.29
C ASP A 52 -6.62 -5.96 7.40
N SER A 53 -6.56 -7.25 7.07
CA SER A 53 -6.29 -8.29 8.05
C SER A 53 -4.85 -8.28 8.55
N SER A 54 -3.86 -7.83 7.76
CA SER A 54 -2.48 -7.77 8.23
C SER A 54 -2.27 -6.67 9.28
N ASP A 55 -3.04 -5.59 9.16
CA ASP A 55 -3.01 -4.45 10.09
C ASP A 55 -4.11 -4.52 11.16
N ASN A 56 -4.84 -5.65 11.24
CA ASN A 56 -5.96 -5.85 12.15
C ASN A 56 -7.06 -4.76 12.04
N LEU A 57 -7.23 -4.19 10.84
CA LEU A 57 -8.30 -3.27 10.51
C LEU A 57 -9.53 -4.06 10.09
N LYS A 58 -10.63 -3.94 10.84
CA LYS A 58 -11.85 -4.70 10.56
C LYS A 58 -12.64 -4.19 9.36
N GLY A 59 -12.53 -2.90 9.05
CA GLY A 59 -13.42 -2.24 8.09
C GLY A 59 -14.88 -2.28 8.55
N VAL A 60 -15.81 -2.27 7.59
CA VAL A 60 -17.25 -2.42 7.83
C VAL A 60 -17.69 -3.86 7.61
N ASN A 61 -18.36 -4.44 8.59
CA ASN A 61 -18.68 -5.86 8.60
C ASN A 61 -19.53 -6.31 7.39
N GLY A 62 -18.96 -7.23 6.62
CA GLY A 62 -19.57 -7.76 5.41
C GLY A 62 -19.66 -6.76 4.25
N ILE A 63 -18.81 -5.74 4.26
CA ILE A 63 -18.36 -5.02 3.07
C ILE A 63 -16.94 -5.51 2.77
N GLY A 64 -16.81 -6.48 1.86
CA GLY A 64 -15.51 -6.96 1.40
C GLY A 64 -14.99 -6.19 0.18
N HIS A 65 -13.88 -6.65 -0.39
CA HIS A 65 -13.20 -6.04 -1.54
C HIS A 65 -14.16 -5.50 -2.63
N LYS A 66 -14.98 -6.36 -3.26
CA LYS A 66 -15.91 -5.95 -4.33
C LYS A 66 -16.93 -4.90 -3.89
N GLY A 67 -17.37 -4.94 -2.63
CA GLY A 67 -18.33 -3.99 -2.08
C GLY A 67 -17.70 -2.62 -1.88
N ALA A 68 -16.48 -2.59 -1.32
CA ALA A 68 -15.72 -1.37 -1.11
C ALA A 68 -15.37 -0.68 -2.45
N ILE A 69 -14.84 -1.44 -3.43
CA ILE A 69 -14.53 -0.92 -4.77
C ILE A 69 -15.76 -0.27 -5.40
N LYS A 70 -16.91 -0.95 -5.40
CA LYS A 70 -18.15 -0.41 -5.97
C LYS A 70 -18.58 0.91 -5.29
N LEU A 71 -18.49 0.98 -3.96
CA LEU A 71 -18.84 2.20 -3.23
C LEU A 71 -17.88 3.35 -3.57
N ILE A 72 -16.58 3.07 -3.64
CA ILE A 72 -15.55 4.07 -3.98
C ILE A 72 -15.70 4.54 -5.42
N GLN A 73 -15.93 3.65 -6.38
CA GLN A 73 -16.19 4.05 -7.77
C GLN A 73 -17.46 4.90 -7.91
N THR A 74 -18.46 4.67 -7.06
CA THR A 74 -19.73 5.42 -7.09
C THR A 74 -19.61 6.79 -6.43
N PHE A 75 -18.92 6.88 -5.30
CA PHE A 75 -18.93 8.06 -4.44
C PHE A 75 -17.58 8.79 -4.33
N ASP A 76 -16.52 8.22 -4.91
CA ASP A 76 -15.13 8.70 -4.88
C ASP A 76 -14.43 8.64 -3.50
N SER A 77 -15.13 8.89 -2.40
CA SER A 77 -14.59 8.84 -1.03
C SER A 77 -15.62 8.36 0.00
N ILE A 78 -15.15 7.91 1.17
CA ILE A 78 -16.02 7.59 2.31
C ILE A 78 -16.84 8.82 2.74
N GLU A 79 -16.24 10.01 2.75
CA GLU A 79 -16.93 11.26 3.11
C GLU A 79 -18.10 11.52 2.18
N ASN A 80 -17.85 11.50 0.86
CA ASN A 80 -18.89 11.71 -0.15
C ASN A 80 -19.97 10.62 -0.11
N MET A 81 -19.58 9.36 0.16
CA MET A 81 -20.51 8.25 0.33
C MET A 81 -21.46 8.50 1.49
N TYR A 82 -20.96 8.96 2.65
CA TYR A 82 -21.82 9.27 3.79
C TYR A 82 -22.66 10.53 3.60
N GLN A 83 -22.18 11.52 2.84
CA GLN A 83 -23.00 12.67 2.42
C GLN A 83 -24.17 12.25 1.53
N ASN A 84 -24.00 11.18 0.75
CA ASN A 84 -24.98 10.65 -0.21
C ASN A 84 -25.55 9.29 0.23
N ILE A 85 -25.57 9.01 1.54
CA ILE A 85 -25.89 7.68 2.07
C ILE A 85 -27.27 7.17 1.67
N ASP A 86 -28.19 8.07 1.32
CA ASP A 86 -29.53 7.74 0.86
C ASP A 86 -29.56 7.06 -0.52
N GLN A 87 -28.49 7.20 -1.30
CA GLN A 87 -28.34 6.48 -2.57
C GLN A 87 -27.92 5.01 -2.36
N VAL A 88 -27.35 4.67 -1.20
CA VAL A 88 -27.03 3.29 -0.83
C VAL A 88 -28.32 2.59 -0.37
N LYS A 89 -28.55 1.36 -0.84
CA LYS A 89 -29.82 0.64 -0.61
C LYS A 89 -29.62 -0.63 0.22
N GLY A 90 -30.69 -1.00 0.94
CA GLY A 90 -30.81 -2.27 1.65
C GLY A 90 -29.78 -2.44 2.77
N LYS A 91 -29.42 -3.71 3.05
CA LYS A 91 -28.55 -4.09 4.16
C LYS A 91 -27.19 -3.41 4.18
N THR A 92 -26.67 -3.00 3.01
CA THR A 92 -25.40 -2.26 2.93
C THR A 92 -25.52 -0.89 3.59
N LYS A 93 -26.64 -0.18 3.38
CA LYS A 93 -26.91 1.10 4.03
C LYS A 93 -26.95 0.93 5.55
N ASP A 94 -27.69 -0.08 6.03
CA ASP A 94 -27.85 -0.33 7.46
C ASP A 94 -26.49 -0.58 8.15
N LYS A 95 -25.63 -1.39 7.53
CA LYS A 95 -24.26 -1.65 8.01
C LYS A 95 -23.38 -0.41 8.03
N LEU A 96 -23.40 0.37 6.95
CA LEU A 96 -22.63 1.60 6.86
C LEU A 96 -23.06 2.61 7.93
N LEU A 97 -24.36 2.69 8.23
CA LEU A 97 -24.88 3.56 9.27
C LEU A 97 -24.50 3.05 10.67
N SER A 98 -24.59 1.74 10.93
CA SER A 98 -24.25 1.17 12.25
C SER A 98 -22.76 1.19 12.55
N GLU A 99 -21.91 1.16 11.53
CA GLU A 99 -20.44 1.05 11.67
C GLU A 99 -19.71 2.26 11.06
N LYS A 100 -20.38 3.43 11.01
CA LYS A 100 -19.80 4.67 10.46
C LYS A 100 -18.47 5.03 11.13
N ASP A 101 -18.44 5.06 12.45
CA ASP A 101 -17.24 5.45 13.19
C ASP A 101 -16.10 4.45 12.99
N GLN A 102 -16.42 3.16 12.82
CA GLN A 102 -15.45 2.11 12.49
C GLN A 102 -14.83 2.34 11.11
N ALA A 103 -15.64 2.69 10.11
CA ALA A 103 -15.16 2.99 8.75
C ALA A 103 -14.18 4.17 8.75
N PHE A 104 -14.55 5.26 9.41
CA PHE A 104 -13.70 6.45 9.53
C PHE A 104 -12.43 6.20 10.36
N LEU A 105 -12.54 5.43 11.45
CA LEU A 105 -11.39 5.05 12.27
C LEU A 105 -10.41 4.20 11.46
N CYS A 106 -10.89 3.15 10.77
CA CYS A 106 -10.04 2.30 9.92
C CYS A 106 -9.38 3.11 8.81
N LYS A 107 -10.11 4.02 8.14
CA LYS A 107 -9.53 4.94 7.16
C LYS A 107 -8.41 5.79 7.77
N SER A 108 -8.65 6.37 8.94
CA SER A 108 -7.66 7.21 9.63
C SER A 108 -6.41 6.44 10.03
N LEU A 109 -6.56 5.19 10.46
CA LEU A 109 -5.43 4.32 10.82
C LEU A 109 -4.65 3.84 9.59
N ALA A 110 -5.34 3.59 8.49
CA ALA A 110 -4.72 3.19 7.23
C ALA A 110 -3.98 4.34 6.52
N LYS A 111 -4.39 5.59 6.74
CA LYS A 111 -3.84 6.74 6.04
C LYS A 111 -2.39 7.01 6.46
N LEU A 112 -1.49 7.06 5.48
CA LEU A 112 -0.09 7.40 5.74
C LEU A 112 0.07 8.84 6.26
N ASN A 113 0.87 9.00 7.32
CA ASN A 113 1.30 10.31 7.79
C ASN A 113 2.50 10.80 6.96
N LEU A 114 2.28 11.82 6.12
CA LEU A 114 3.34 12.43 5.32
C LEU A 114 4.13 13.52 6.08
N ASN A 115 3.63 13.95 7.23
CA ASN A 115 4.24 15.00 8.06
C ASN A 115 5.16 14.38 9.12
N VAL A 116 6.18 13.66 8.64
CA VAL A 116 7.22 13.09 9.51
C VAL A 116 8.39 14.06 9.57
N ASN A 117 8.90 14.31 10.78
CA ASN A 117 10.13 15.06 10.97
C ASN A 117 11.33 14.14 10.64
N MET A 118 11.82 14.27 9.42
CA MET A 118 12.98 13.52 8.91
C MET A 118 13.92 14.47 8.19
N ASP A 119 15.19 14.10 8.16
CA ASP A 119 16.17 14.82 7.36
C ASP A 119 15.77 14.75 5.88
N ARG A 120 15.77 15.91 5.22
CA ARG A 120 15.39 16.04 3.80
C ARG A 120 16.59 16.24 2.90
N ASN A 121 17.80 16.36 3.47
CA ASN A 121 19.01 16.49 2.68
C ASN A 121 19.43 15.10 2.18
N LEU A 122 19.18 14.83 0.89
CA LEU A 122 19.56 13.56 0.25
C LEU A 122 21.05 13.24 0.41
N ASN A 123 21.93 14.25 0.50
CA ASN A 123 23.36 14.03 0.70
C ASN A 123 23.68 13.34 2.02
N ASN A 124 22.85 13.51 3.05
CA ASN A 124 23.03 12.83 4.33
C ASN A 124 22.69 11.33 4.25
N TYR A 125 21.99 10.91 3.19
CA TYR A 125 21.66 9.52 2.90
C TYR A 125 22.59 8.88 1.85
N LEU A 126 23.46 9.67 1.21
CA LEU A 126 24.49 9.13 0.34
C LEU A 126 25.49 8.35 1.18
N LYS A 127 25.57 7.03 0.95
CA LYS A 127 26.54 6.15 1.57
C LYS A 127 27.58 5.76 0.54
N ASN A 128 28.84 6.04 0.85
CA ASN A 128 29.96 5.41 0.16
C ASN A 128 30.00 3.96 0.62
N ILE A 129 29.63 3.05 -0.28
CA ILE A 129 29.64 1.61 0.01
C ILE A 129 31.11 1.16 -0.07
N ASP A 130 31.59 0.57 1.03
CA ASP A 130 32.89 -0.10 1.06
C ASP A 130 32.71 -1.54 0.54
N PHE A 131 32.88 -1.70 -0.76
CA PHE A 131 32.66 -2.98 -1.43
C PHE A 131 33.61 -4.06 -0.93
N VAL A 132 34.88 -3.74 -0.74
CA VAL A 132 35.92 -4.69 -0.32
C VAL A 132 35.59 -5.25 1.06
N ASN A 133 35.42 -4.38 2.06
CA ASN A 133 35.09 -4.83 3.41
C ASN A 133 33.71 -5.50 3.46
N GLY A 134 32.76 -5.06 2.61
CA GLY A 134 31.44 -5.68 2.47
C GLY A 134 31.51 -7.13 2.01
N VAL A 135 32.28 -7.41 0.95
CA VAL A 135 32.50 -8.75 0.39
C VAL A 135 33.19 -9.66 1.42
N ASP A 136 34.23 -9.16 2.08
CA ASP A 136 34.92 -9.92 3.13
C ASP A 136 33.99 -10.26 4.31
N THR A 137 33.15 -9.31 4.72
CA THR A 137 32.12 -9.53 5.75
C THR A 137 31.11 -10.59 5.31
N MET A 138 30.66 -10.55 4.06
CA MET A 138 29.75 -11.58 3.52
C MET A 138 30.41 -12.96 3.55
N ARG A 139 31.67 -13.08 3.13
CA ARG A 139 32.44 -14.34 3.18
C ARG A 139 32.61 -14.84 4.60
N PHE A 140 32.93 -13.95 5.55
CA PHE A 140 33.05 -14.28 6.96
C PHE A 140 31.76 -14.90 7.53
N PHE A 141 30.59 -14.36 7.16
CA PHE A 141 29.29 -14.93 7.53
C PHE A 141 28.85 -16.13 6.67
N GLY A 142 29.70 -16.59 5.74
CA GLY A 142 29.40 -17.72 4.86
C GLY A 142 28.46 -17.41 3.70
N LEU A 143 28.16 -16.14 3.43
CA LEU A 143 27.30 -15.66 2.34
C LEU A 143 28.04 -15.63 0.98
N ASN A 144 28.81 -16.67 0.67
CA ASN A 144 29.74 -16.72 -0.46
C ASN A 144 29.06 -16.46 -1.82
N LYS A 145 27.83 -16.94 -2.01
CA LYS A 145 27.08 -16.70 -3.25
C LYS A 145 26.74 -15.22 -3.44
N CYS A 146 26.39 -14.52 -2.36
CA CYS A 146 26.13 -13.08 -2.39
C CYS A 146 27.43 -12.31 -2.61
N ALA A 147 28.51 -12.70 -1.93
CA ALA A 147 29.83 -12.09 -2.10
C ALA A 147 30.27 -12.11 -3.57
N ASN A 148 30.16 -13.26 -4.25
CA ASN A 148 30.52 -13.38 -5.66
C ASN A 148 29.65 -12.50 -6.58
N LEU A 149 28.33 -12.42 -6.33
CA LEU A 149 27.44 -11.54 -7.09
C LEU A 149 27.80 -10.05 -6.93
N PHE A 150 28.31 -9.66 -5.76
CA PHE A 150 28.72 -8.28 -5.51
C PHE A 150 30.08 -7.95 -6.15
N GLU A 151 31.01 -8.90 -6.22
CA GLU A 151 32.26 -8.73 -6.95
C GLU A 151 32.04 -8.59 -8.47
N GLU A 152 30.97 -9.17 -9.02
CA GLU A 152 30.61 -9.01 -10.45
C GLU A 152 30.00 -7.64 -10.78
N LEU A 153 29.63 -6.83 -9.78
CA LEU A 153 29.04 -5.50 -9.96
C LEU A 153 30.07 -4.35 -9.97
N GLU A 154 31.32 -4.63 -9.64
CA GLU A 154 32.46 -3.70 -9.69
C GLU A 154 33.08 -3.63 -11.10
#